data_AF-A0A8I5QZI9-F1
#
_entry.id   AF-A0A8I5QZI9-F1
#
_cell.length_a   1.000
_cell.length_b   1.000
_cell.length_c   1.000
_cell.angle_alpha   90.00
_cell.angle_beta   90.00
_cell.angle_gamma   90.00
#
_symmetry.space_group_name_H-M   'P 1'
#
loop_
_entity.id
_entity.type
_entity.pdbx_description
1 polymer ?
#
loop_
_entity_poly.entity_id
_entity_poly.type
_entity_poly.pdbx_seq_one_letter_code
_entity_poly.pdbx_strand_id
1 'polypeptide(L)'
;MEPATVLHPGPRPALPLGGPGPLGEFLPPPECPVFEPSWEEFADPFAFIHKIRPIAEQTGICKVRPPPDWQPPFACDVDKLHFTPRIQRLNELEAQTRVKLNFLDQIAKYWELQGSTLKIPHVERKILDLFQLNKLVAEEGGFAVVCKDRKWTKIATKMGFAPGKAVGSHIRGHYERILNPYNLFLSGDSLRVSLGASLNLFYLTTYQYIVFSGK
;
A
#
# COMPACT_ATOMS: atom_id res chain seq x y z
N MET A 1 -7.65 -4.54 -55.80
CA MET A 1 -8.24 -4.02 -54.55
C MET A 1 -7.42 -4.60 -53.42
N GLU A 2 -6.41 -3.86 -52.95
CA GLU A 2 -5.63 -4.21 -51.77
C GLU A 2 -6.43 -3.79 -50.52
N PRO A 3 -6.54 -4.65 -49.49
CA PRO A 3 -7.24 -4.30 -48.26
C PRO A 3 -6.38 -3.35 -47.42
N ALA A 4 -6.97 -2.23 -47.00
CA ALA A 4 -6.30 -1.24 -46.17
C ALA A 4 -5.87 -1.86 -44.83
N THR A 5 -4.57 -1.88 -44.57
CA THR A 5 -3.98 -2.29 -43.30
C THR A 5 -4.50 -1.39 -42.17
N VAL A 6 -5.25 -1.98 -41.24
CA VAL A 6 -5.71 -1.31 -40.03
C VAL A 6 -4.49 -1.05 -39.14
N LEU A 7 -4.00 0.18 -39.16
CA LEU A 7 -2.98 0.63 -38.21
C LEU A 7 -3.61 0.71 -36.82
N HIS A 8 -3.26 -0.24 -35.95
CA HIS A 8 -3.57 -0.12 -34.53
C HIS A 8 -2.87 1.14 -33.96
N PRO A 9 -3.58 2.02 -33.24
CA PRO A 9 -2.94 3.16 -32.61
C PRO A 9 -1.93 2.63 -31.59
N GLY A 10 -0.67 3.08 -31.73
CA GLY A 10 0.41 2.71 -30.83
C GLY A 10 0.14 3.14 -29.37
N PRO A 11 0.98 2.70 -28.41
CA PRO A 11 0.83 3.06 -27.01
C PRO A 11 0.80 4.59 -26.86
N ARG A 12 -0.25 5.10 -26.22
CA ARG A 12 -0.44 6.54 -25.98
C ARG A 12 0.76 7.11 -25.21
N PRO A 13 1.32 8.27 -25.64
CA PRO A 13 2.27 9.01 -24.82
C PRO A 13 1.61 9.33 -23.48
N ALA A 14 2.23 8.90 -22.38
CA ALA A 14 1.76 9.28 -21.06
C ALA A 14 2.02 10.78 -20.88
N LEU A 15 0.95 11.58 -20.78
CA LEU A 15 1.06 12.92 -20.21
C LEU A 15 1.67 12.78 -18.80
N PRO A 16 2.52 13.72 -18.35
CA PRO A 16 3.03 13.69 -16.99
C PRO A 16 1.83 13.79 -16.04
N LEU A 17 1.41 12.63 -15.53
CA LEU A 17 0.43 12.53 -14.47
C LEU A 17 1.06 13.18 -13.26
N GLY A 18 0.36 14.14 -12.64
CA GLY A 18 0.82 14.76 -11.40
C GLY A 18 1.27 13.67 -10.44
N GLY A 19 2.42 13.89 -9.83
CA GLY A 19 3.12 12.89 -9.03
C GLY A 19 3.87 13.55 -7.89
N PRO A 20 4.41 12.76 -6.96
CA PRO A 20 5.26 13.30 -5.91
C PRO A 20 6.48 13.96 -6.55
N GLY A 21 6.66 15.25 -6.28
CA GLY A 21 7.86 15.99 -6.66
C GLY A 21 9.11 15.44 -5.97
N PRO A 22 10.31 15.93 -6.33
CA PRO A 22 11.59 15.44 -5.80
C PRO A 22 11.70 15.43 -4.27
N LEU A 23 10.89 16.25 -3.59
CA LEU A 23 10.84 16.41 -2.14
C LEU A 23 9.50 15.95 -1.51
N GLY A 24 8.65 15.24 -2.26
CA GLY A 24 7.32 14.82 -1.80
C GLY A 24 6.24 15.92 -1.89
N GLU A 25 6.54 17.05 -2.52
CA GLU A 25 5.56 18.11 -2.81
C GLU A 25 4.61 17.69 -3.93
N PHE A 26 3.34 18.05 -3.84
CA PHE A 26 2.36 17.78 -4.89
C PHE A 26 2.61 18.68 -6.10
N LEU A 27 2.84 18.09 -7.26
CA LEU A 27 2.89 18.81 -8.53
C LEU A 27 1.53 18.66 -9.24
N PRO A 28 0.79 19.77 -9.46
CA PRO A 28 -0.50 19.70 -10.13
C PRO A 28 -0.32 19.17 -11.57
N PRO A 29 -1.15 18.20 -12.00
CA PRO A 29 -1.17 17.77 -13.39
C PRO A 29 -1.56 18.92 -14.34
N PRO A 30 -1.22 18.81 -15.64
CA PRO A 30 -1.77 19.69 -16.65
C PRO A 30 -3.31 19.67 -16.67
N GLU A 31 -3.92 20.82 -16.92
CA GLU A 31 -5.37 20.96 -17.06
C GLU A 31 -5.90 20.21 -18.30
N CYS A 32 -7.11 19.68 -18.19
CA CYS A 32 -7.80 19.05 -19.32
C CYS A 32 -8.36 20.09 -20.32
N PRO A 33 -8.58 19.72 -21.59
CA PRO A 33 -9.17 20.63 -22.58
C PRO A 33 -10.58 21.04 -22.19
N VAL A 34 -10.90 22.32 -22.46
CA VAL A 34 -12.21 22.92 -22.21
C VAL A 34 -12.85 23.25 -23.55
N PHE A 35 -14.13 22.88 -23.71
CA PHE A 35 -14.90 23.16 -24.91
C PHE A 35 -16.16 23.98 -24.57
N GLU A 36 -16.44 24.98 -25.39
CA GLU A 36 -17.57 25.91 -25.25
C GLU A 36 -18.40 25.85 -26.55
N PRO A 37 -19.37 24.92 -26.66
CA PRO A 37 -20.21 24.77 -27.85
C PRO A 37 -21.07 26.01 -28.12
N SER A 38 -21.33 26.28 -29.39
CA SER A 38 -22.41 27.18 -29.79
C SER A 38 -23.78 26.57 -29.45
N TRP A 39 -24.86 27.37 -29.54
CA TRP A 39 -26.22 26.86 -29.38
C TRP A 39 -26.58 25.74 -30.38
N GLU A 40 -26.10 25.84 -31.62
CA GLU A 40 -26.32 24.82 -32.66
C GLU A 40 -25.60 23.52 -32.30
N GLU A 41 -24.37 23.61 -31.81
CA GLU A 41 -23.59 22.45 -31.41
C GLU A 41 -24.11 21.82 -30.11
N PHE A 42 -24.62 22.64 -29.20
CA PHE A 42 -25.19 22.18 -27.93
C PHE A 42 -26.53 21.46 -28.11
N ALA A 43 -27.22 21.66 -29.24
CA ALA A 43 -28.49 21.02 -29.55
C ALA A 43 -28.36 19.49 -29.76
N ASP A 44 -27.22 19.01 -30.27
CA ASP A 44 -26.91 17.57 -30.39
C ASP A 44 -25.62 17.22 -29.62
N PRO A 45 -25.75 16.79 -28.35
CA PRO A 45 -24.62 16.42 -27.52
C PRO A 45 -23.76 15.29 -28.09
N PHE A 46 -24.35 14.32 -28.81
CA PHE A 46 -23.60 13.18 -29.34
C PHE A 46 -22.76 13.58 -30.54
N ALA A 47 -23.31 14.40 -31.44
CA ALA A 47 -22.56 14.97 -32.55
C ALA A 47 -21.40 15.84 -32.04
N PHE A 48 -21.64 16.66 -31.01
CA PHE A 48 -20.59 17.46 -30.39
C PHE A 48 -19.51 16.62 -29.72
N ILE A 49 -19.87 15.59 -28.95
CA ILE A 49 -18.91 14.64 -28.35
C ILE A 49 -18.07 13.96 -29.43
N HIS A 50 -18.71 13.53 -30.54
CA HIS A 50 -18.01 12.93 -31.66
C HIS A 50 -17.01 13.91 -32.31
N LYS A 51 -17.39 15.19 -32.45
CA LYS A 51 -16.53 16.26 -32.96
C LYS A 51 -15.28 16.47 -32.10
N ILE A 52 -15.42 16.48 -30.77
CA ILE A 52 -14.29 16.75 -29.85
C ILE A 52 -13.46 15.52 -29.50
N ARG A 53 -13.96 14.31 -29.79
CA ARG A 53 -13.31 13.01 -29.47
C ARG A 53 -11.81 12.96 -29.85
N PRO A 54 -11.37 13.37 -31.06
CA PRO A 54 -9.96 13.24 -31.44
C PRO A 54 -8.99 14.01 -30.53
N ILE A 55 -9.48 15.03 -29.82
CA ILE A 55 -8.71 15.85 -28.88
C ILE A 55 -8.89 15.32 -27.46
N ALA A 56 -10.14 15.15 -27.01
CA ALA A 56 -10.47 14.75 -25.64
C ALA A 56 -9.99 13.32 -25.29
N GLU A 57 -9.91 12.43 -26.29
CA GLU A 57 -9.44 11.06 -26.08
C GLU A 57 -7.94 11.01 -25.71
N GLN A 58 -7.16 12.02 -26.12
CA GLN A 58 -5.74 12.11 -25.79
C GLN A 58 -5.51 12.35 -24.29
N THR A 59 -6.42 13.09 -23.65
CA THR A 59 -6.35 13.42 -22.21
C THR A 59 -7.19 12.48 -21.34
N GLY A 60 -8.06 11.67 -21.93
CA GLY A 60 -8.97 10.76 -21.22
C GLY A 60 -10.17 11.44 -20.54
N ILE A 61 -10.03 12.73 -20.20
CA ILE A 61 -11.09 13.60 -19.68
C ILE A 61 -11.10 14.94 -20.41
N CYS A 62 -12.26 15.59 -20.45
CA CYS A 62 -12.41 16.98 -20.90
C CYS A 62 -13.53 17.68 -20.11
N LYS A 63 -13.56 19.01 -20.18
CA LYS A 63 -14.63 19.84 -19.59
C LYS A 63 -15.45 20.49 -20.70
N VAL A 64 -16.78 20.37 -20.63
CA VAL A 64 -17.70 21.10 -21.52
C VAL A 64 -18.41 22.17 -20.69
N ARG A 65 -18.35 23.41 -21.15
CA ARG A 65 -19.08 24.53 -20.56
C ARG A 65 -20.28 24.84 -21.46
N PRO A 66 -21.52 24.70 -20.99
CA PRO A 66 -22.70 24.98 -21.82
C PRO A 66 -22.77 26.48 -22.19
N PRO A 67 -23.62 26.85 -23.18
CA PRO A 67 -23.88 28.24 -23.52
C PRO A 67 -24.28 29.07 -22.28
N PRO A 68 -23.85 30.34 -22.14
CA PRO A 68 -24.04 31.14 -20.92
C PRO A 68 -25.51 31.33 -20.48
N ASP A 69 -26.44 31.38 -21.43
CA ASP A 69 -27.87 31.56 -21.12
C ASP A 69 -28.58 30.22 -20.83
N TRP A 70 -27.86 29.08 -20.89
CA TRP A 70 -28.39 27.79 -20.48
C TRP A 70 -28.26 27.61 -18.97
N GLN A 71 -29.33 27.91 -18.25
CA GLN A 71 -29.39 27.84 -16.78
C GLN A 71 -30.61 27.02 -16.36
N PRO A 72 -30.51 25.67 -16.36
CA PRO A 72 -31.61 24.83 -15.94
C PRO A 72 -31.91 25.05 -14.44
N PRO A 73 -33.19 25.12 -14.04
CA PRO A 73 -33.54 25.22 -12.63
C PRO A 73 -33.16 23.94 -11.89
N PHE A 74 -32.71 24.07 -10.64
CA PHE A 74 -32.46 22.91 -9.79
C PHE A 74 -33.81 22.31 -9.37
N ALA A 75 -34.06 21.06 -9.76
CA ALA A 75 -35.36 20.42 -9.57
C ALA A 75 -35.59 19.88 -8.14
N CYS A 76 -34.53 19.74 -7.33
CA CYS A 76 -34.64 19.18 -6.00
C CYS A 76 -34.92 20.27 -4.95
N ASP A 77 -35.88 19.99 -4.08
CA ASP A 77 -36.13 20.79 -2.88
C ASP A 77 -35.08 20.47 -1.82
N VAL A 78 -34.19 21.43 -1.57
CA VAL A 78 -33.04 21.28 -0.66
C VAL A 78 -33.50 21.06 0.79
N ASP A 79 -34.62 21.66 1.20
CA ASP A 79 -35.12 21.56 2.58
C ASP A 79 -35.74 20.18 2.87
N LYS A 80 -36.16 19.47 1.83
CA LYS A 80 -36.75 18.13 1.94
C LYS A 80 -35.74 17.02 1.68
N LEU A 81 -34.60 17.31 1.07
CA LEU A 81 -33.62 16.31 0.67
C LEU A 81 -32.78 15.83 1.86
N HIS A 82 -33.08 14.62 2.33
CA HIS A 82 -32.29 13.94 3.36
C HIS A 82 -31.57 12.74 2.76
N PHE A 83 -30.27 12.64 3.01
CA PHE A 83 -29.48 11.47 2.66
C PHE A 83 -28.50 11.14 3.78
N THR A 84 -28.14 9.88 3.92
CA THR A 84 -27.12 9.46 4.88
C THR A 84 -25.74 9.71 4.29
N PRO A 85 -24.92 10.60 4.88
CA PRO A 85 -23.58 10.87 4.37
C PRO A 85 -22.65 9.67 4.60
N ARG A 86 -21.62 9.53 3.75
CA ARG A 86 -20.54 8.57 3.95
C ARG A 86 -19.33 9.26 4.57
N ILE A 87 -18.73 8.64 5.58
CA ILE A 87 -17.48 9.11 6.18
C ILE A 87 -16.32 8.64 5.30
N GLN A 88 -15.47 9.57 4.84
CA GLN A 88 -14.27 9.27 4.08
C GLN A 88 -13.03 9.68 4.87
N ARG A 89 -12.22 8.71 5.30
CA ARG A 89 -10.95 8.95 6.02
C ARG A 89 -9.80 9.02 5.02
N LEU A 90 -9.31 10.22 4.75
CA LEU A 90 -8.28 10.47 3.72
C LEU A 90 -7.00 9.64 3.96
N ASN A 91 -6.60 9.48 5.22
CA ASN A 91 -5.44 8.68 5.63
C ASN A 91 -5.57 7.18 5.28
N GLU A 92 -6.78 6.68 5.04
CA GLU A 92 -7.06 5.27 4.73
C GLU A 92 -7.34 5.03 3.22
N LEU A 93 -7.36 6.10 2.42
CA LEU A 93 -7.79 6.07 1.01
C LEU A 93 -6.66 5.76 0.02
N GLU A 94 -5.40 5.99 0.41
CA GLU A 94 -4.25 5.67 -0.45
C GLU A 94 -4.10 4.13 -0.57
N ALA A 95 -4.03 3.62 -1.80
CA ALA A 95 -3.89 2.18 -2.05
C ALA A 95 -2.65 1.58 -1.35
N GLN A 96 -1.56 2.35 -1.25
CA GLN A 96 -0.36 1.96 -0.49
C GLN A 96 -0.64 1.85 1.01
N THR A 97 -1.44 2.75 1.56
CA THR A 97 -1.82 2.76 2.97
C THR A 97 -2.79 1.63 3.30
N ARG A 98 -3.71 1.25 2.39
CA ARG A 98 -4.59 0.09 2.60
C ARG A 98 -3.84 -1.24 2.69
N VAL A 99 -2.86 -1.47 1.82
CA VAL A 99 -2.02 -2.69 1.89
C VAL A 99 -1.24 -2.72 3.21
N LYS A 100 -0.68 -1.59 3.63
CA LYS A 100 0.03 -1.45 4.91
C LYS A 100 -0.89 -1.71 6.10
N LEU A 101 -2.10 -1.15 6.12
CA LEU A 101 -3.08 -1.37 7.19
C LEU A 101 -3.51 -2.83 7.28
N ASN A 102 -3.80 -3.47 6.15
CA ASN A 102 -4.12 -4.90 6.10
C ASN A 102 -2.98 -5.77 6.64
N PHE A 103 -1.73 -5.43 6.30
CA PHE A 103 -0.56 -6.13 6.83
C PHE A 103 -0.45 -5.99 8.35
N LEU A 104 -0.61 -4.76 8.87
CA LEU A 104 -0.55 -4.49 10.31
C LEU A 104 -1.68 -5.18 11.08
N ASP A 105 -2.88 -5.24 10.50
CA ASP A 105 -4.02 -5.97 11.06
C ASP A 105 -3.76 -7.49 11.14
N GLN A 106 -3.22 -8.09 10.07
CA GLN A 106 -2.91 -9.53 10.06
C GLN A 106 -1.84 -9.91 11.08
N ILE A 107 -0.75 -9.14 11.17
CA ILE A 107 0.30 -9.43 12.16
C ILE A 107 -0.17 -9.13 13.59
N ALA A 108 -1.03 -8.13 13.80
CA ALA A 108 -1.65 -7.90 15.11
C ALA A 108 -2.49 -9.11 15.54
N LYS A 109 -3.37 -9.60 14.66
CA LYS A 109 -4.17 -10.82 14.90
C LYS A 109 -3.31 -12.05 15.16
N TYR A 110 -2.20 -12.21 14.44
CA TYR A 110 -1.25 -13.29 14.70
C TYR A 110 -0.72 -13.24 16.14
N TRP A 111 -0.27 -12.07 16.61
CA TRP A 111 0.25 -11.93 17.97
C TRP A 111 -0.84 -12.15 19.02
N GLU A 112 -2.05 -11.65 18.79
CA GLU A 112 -3.20 -11.90 19.68
C GLU A 112 -3.48 -13.41 19.83
N LEU A 113 -3.43 -14.16 18.73
CA LEU A 113 -3.56 -15.63 18.75
C LEU A 113 -2.42 -16.32 19.51
N GLN A 114 -1.22 -15.74 19.55
CA GLN A 114 -0.10 -16.22 20.38
C GLN A 114 -0.21 -15.78 21.85
N GLY A 115 -1.27 -15.06 22.24
CA GLY A 115 -1.45 -14.54 23.60
C GLY A 115 -0.61 -13.30 23.91
N SER A 116 -0.17 -12.56 22.88
CA SER A 116 0.63 -11.33 23.05
C SER A 116 0.05 -10.17 22.26
N THR A 117 0.15 -8.94 22.76
CA THR A 117 -0.24 -7.76 21.97
C THR A 117 0.93 -7.27 21.14
N LEU A 118 0.71 -7.03 19.84
CA LEU A 118 1.71 -6.43 18.96
C LEU A 118 2.14 -5.05 19.50
N LYS A 119 3.42 -4.92 19.87
CA LYS A 119 4.04 -3.65 20.27
C LYS A 119 5.05 -3.20 19.22
N ILE A 120 4.74 -2.12 18.52
CA ILE A 120 5.62 -1.54 17.50
C ILE A 120 6.77 -0.78 18.20
N PRO A 121 8.03 -1.17 17.97
CA PRO A 121 9.17 -0.54 18.64
C PRO A 121 9.50 0.82 18.01
N HIS A 122 10.22 1.64 18.78
CA HIS A 122 10.82 2.87 18.27
C HIS A 122 12.31 2.64 17.98
N VAL A 123 12.79 3.18 16.87
CA VAL A 123 14.19 3.21 16.48
C VAL A 123 14.55 4.66 16.19
N GLU A 124 15.58 5.21 16.85
CA GLU A 124 15.98 6.62 16.71
C GLU A 124 14.80 7.61 16.86
N ARG A 125 13.94 7.38 17.87
CA ARG A 125 12.73 8.18 18.17
C ARG A 125 11.65 8.16 17.06
N LYS A 126 11.79 7.33 16.04
CA LYS A 126 10.75 7.07 15.02
C LYS A 126 10.10 5.71 15.26
N ILE A 127 8.80 5.62 15.03
CA ILE A 127 8.08 4.34 15.04
C ILE A 127 8.63 3.49 13.88
N LEU A 128 8.94 2.22 14.13
CA LEU A 128 9.44 1.31 13.11
C LEU A 128 8.31 0.88 12.17
N ASP A 129 8.42 1.23 10.88
CA ASP A 129 7.49 0.78 9.86
C ASP A 129 7.71 -0.71 9.53
N LEU A 130 6.92 -1.57 10.17
CA LEU A 130 7.00 -3.03 10.00
C LEU A 130 6.69 -3.48 8.57
N PHE A 131 5.79 -2.79 7.88
CA PHE A 131 5.42 -3.13 6.50
C PHE A 131 6.57 -2.83 5.54
N GLN A 132 7.12 -1.61 5.62
CA GLN A 132 8.27 -1.20 4.81
C GLN A 132 9.48 -2.09 5.09
N LEU A 133 9.74 -2.40 6.37
CA LEU A 133 10.81 -3.30 6.77
C LEU A 133 10.63 -4.70 6.17
N ASN A 134 9.43 -5.29 6.27
CA ASN A 134 9.16 -6.61 5.73
C ASN A 134 9.33 -6.65 4.20
N LYS A 135 8.81 -5.63 3.52
CA LYS A 135 8.93 -5.48 2.06
C LYS A 135 10.40 -5.39 1.62
N LEU A 136 11.20 -4.52 2.25
CA LEU A 136 12.61 -4.34 1.90
C LEU A 136 13.45 -5.60 2.16
N VAL A 137 13.15 -6.35 3.23
CA VAL A 137 13.84 -7.62 3.50
C VAL A 137 13.46 -8.67 2.46
N ALA A 138 12.18 -8.75 2.06
CA ALA A 138 11.74 -9.66 1.01
C ALA A 138 12.40 -9.34 -0.34
N GLU A 139 12.48 -8.07 -0.73
CA GLU A 139 13.16 -7.60 -1.95
C GLU A 139 14.67 -7.96 -1.98
N GLU A 140 15.33 -7.97 -0.82
CA GLU A 140 16.75 -8.33 -0.70
C GLU A 140 16.98 -9.86 -0.52
N GLY A 141 15.94 -10.68 -0.70
CA GLY A 141 16.02 -12.15 -0.69
C GLY A 141 15.62 -12.82 0.62
N GLY A 142 14.97 -12.10 1.54
CA GLY A 142 14.50 -12.62 2.83
C GLY A 142 15.53 -12.53 3.96
N PHE A 143 15.09 -12.85 5.17
CA PHE A 143 15.87 -12.64 6.40
C PHE A 143 17.24 -13.34 6.39
N ALA A 144 17.30 -14.58 5.92
CA ALA A 144 18.55 -15.36 5.88
C ALA A 144 19.59 -14.74 4.95
N VAL A 145 19.18 -14.30 3.75
CA VAL A 145 20.06 -13.66 2.76
C VAL A 145 20.55 -12.31 3.26
N VAL A 146 19.65 -11.49 3.82
CA VAL A 146 20.01 -10.18 4.39
C VAL A 146 21.01 -10.31 5.54
N CYS A 147 20.84 -11.33 6.39
CA CYS A 147 21.78 -11.64 7.46
C CYS A 147 23.15 -12.08 6.93
N LYS A 148 23.18 -13.00 5.96
CA LYS A 148 24.42 -13.51 5.34
C LYS A 148 25.21 -12.40 4.67
N ASP A 149 24.54 -11.53 3.93
CA ASP A 149 25.16 -10.48 3.13
C ASP A 149 25.34 -9.16 3.89
N ARG A 150 25.03 -9.13 5.21
CA ARG A 150 25.15 -7.95 6.09
C ARG A 150 24.42 -6.70 5.54
N LYS A 151 23.26 -6.89 4.90
CA LYS A 151 22.50 -5.82 4.21
C LYS A 151 21.64 -4.95 5.13
N TRP A 152 21.64 -5.19 6.44
CA TRP A 152 20.80 -4.46 7.40
C TRP A 152 21.03 -2.94 7.43
N THR A 153 22.28 -2.49 7.29
CA THR A 153 22.58 -1.06 7.22
C THR A 153 22.00 -0.42 5.95
N LYS A 154 22.07 -1.11 4.81
CA LYS A 154 21.47 -0.66 3.54
C LYS A 154 19.95 -0.53 3.67
N ILE A 155 19.30 -1.49 4.31
CA ILE A 155 17.85 -1.45 4.58
C ILE A 155 17.51 -0.28 5.51
N ALA A 156 18.27 -0.08 6.59
CA ALA A 156 18.08 1.05 7.50
C ALA A 156 18.16 2.41 6.77
N THR A 157 19.13 2.58 5.87
CA THR A 157 19.26 3.80 5.07
C THR A 157 18.08 3.98 4.11
N LYS A 158 17.62 2.91 3.44
CA LYS A 158 16.42 2.95 2.58
C LYS A 158 15.14 3.30 3.35
N MET A 159 15.06 2.94 4.63
CA MET A 159 13.97 3.32 5.54
C MET A 159 14.07 4.77 6.07
N GLY A 160 15.11 5.53 5.67
CA GLY A 160 15.30 6.91 6.10
C GLY A 160 15.93 7.08 7.48
N PHE A 161 16.65 6.07 7.98
CA PHE A 161 17.50 6.20 9.17
C PHE A 161 18.90 6.68 8.80
N ALA A 162 19.48 7.53 9.66
CA ALA A 162 20.84 8.03 9.47
C ALA A 162 21.89 6.91 9.63
N PRO A 163 22.94 6.88 8.80
CA PRO A 163 24.04 5.93 8.94
C PRO A 163 24.85 6.22 10.22
N GLY A 164 25.28 5.18 10.94
CA GLY A 164 26.31 5.30 12.00
C GLY A 164 25.92 4.93 13.44
N LYS A 165 24.67 4.61 13.77
CA LYS A 165 24.23 4.35 15.17
C LYS A 165 23.73 2.93 15.46
N ALA A 166 24.48 1.89 15.07
CA ALA A 166 24.07 0.48 15.24
C ALA A 166 22.64 0.14 14.77
N VAL A 167 22.03 1.00 13.94
CA VAL A 167 20.61 0.97 13.59
C VAL A 167 20.27 -0.31 12.84
N GLY A 168 21.16 -0.77 11.97
CA GLY A 168 21.00 -2.05 11.26
C GLY A 168 20.86 -3.22 12.23
N SER A 169 21.65 -3.24 13.32
CA SER A 169 21.56 -4.29 14.35
C SER A 169 20.25 -4.21 15.14
N HIS A 170 19.79 -3.00 15.50
CA HIS A 170 18.50 -2.82 16.17
C HIS A 170 17.33 -3.26 15.30
N ILE A 171 17.32 -2.85 14.03
CA ILE A 171 16.29 -3.25 13.06
C ILE A 171 16.28 -4.77 12.86
N ARG A 172 17.46 -5.40 12.75
CA ARG A 172 17.57 -6.86 12.70
C ARG A 172 16.92 -7.52 13.90
N GLY A 173 17.26 -7.08 15.12
CA GLY A 173 16.70 -7.65 16.34
C GLY A 173 15.18 -7.47 16.43
N HIS A 174 14.65 -6.34 15.97
CA HIS A 174 13.20 -6.13 15.88
C HIS A 174 12.54 -7.03 14.82
N TYR A 175 13.17 -7.21 13.65
CA TYR A 175 12.67 -8.11 12.62
C TYR A 175 12.57 -9.55 13.15
N GLU A 176 13.66 -10.03 13.75
CA GLU A 176 13.77 -11.39 14.27
C GLU A 176 12.73 -11.67 15.37
N ARG A 177 12.48 -10.68 16.23
CA ARG A 177 11.51 -10.83 17.33
C ARG A 177 10.05 -10.70 16.87
N ILE A 178 9.76 -9.83 15.91
CA ILE A 178 8.38 -9.43 15.57
C ILE A 178 7.90 -10.04 14.25
N LEU A 179 8.71 -9.94 13.20
CA LEU A 179 8.32 -10.29 11.83
C LEU A 179 8.66 -11.74 11.49
N ASN A 180 9.78 -12.26 11.97
CA ASN A 180 10.23 -13.62 11.64
C ASN A 180 9.22 -14.71 12.08
N PRO A 181 8.63 -14.69 13.30
CA PRO A 181 7.63 -15.68 13.69
C PRO A 181 6.38 -15.64 12.80
N TYR A 182 5.93 -14.43 12.44
CA TYR A 182 4.80 -14.23 11.54
C TYR A 182 5.09 -14.72 10.12
N ASN A 183 6.30 -14.47 9.60
CA ASN A 183 6.69 -14.92 8.26
C ASN A 183 6.84 -16.45 8.18
N LEU A 184 7.35 -17.09 9.24
CA LEU A 184 7.38 -18.56 9.36
C LEU A 184 5.97 -19.15 9.44
N PHE A 185 5.04 -18.44 10.08
CA PHE A 185 3.64 -18.81 10.09
C PHE A 185 3.04 -18.80 8.69
N LEU A 186 3.27 -17.72 7.93
CA LEU A 186 2.80 -17.57 6.55
C LEU A 186 3.44 -18.54 5.56
N SER A 187 4.72 -18.90 5.74
CA SER A 187 5.40 -19.84 4.83
C SER A 187 4.94 -21.29 4.98
N GLY A 188 4.07 -21.58 5.95
CA GLY A 188 3.63 -22.95 6.24
C GLY A 188 4.68 -23.77 7.01
N ASP A 189 5.82 -23.17 7.38
CA ASP A 189 6.90 -23.83 8.13
C ASP A 189 6.60 -23.99 9.64
N SER A 190 5.39 -23.62 10.06
CA SER A 190 4.89 -23.71 11.45
C SER A 190 5.03 -25.09 12.09
N LEU A 191 5.24 -26.15 11.30
CA LEU A 191 5.37 -27.53 11.78
C LEU A 191 6.74 -27.90 12.38
N ARG A 192 7.73 -27.00 12.43
CA ARG A 192 9.07 -27.34 12.99
C ARG A 192 9.47 -26.62 14.28
N VAL A 193 8.82 -25.51 14.66
CA VAL A 193 9.28 -24.70 15.81
C VAL A 193 8.46 -24.93 17.09
N SER A 194 7.19 -25.33 16.99
CA SER A 194 6.35 -25.60 18.18
C SER A 194 6.64 -26.94 18.86
N LEU A 195 7.20 -27.92 18.14
CA LEU A 195 7.58 -29.23 18.71
C LEU A 195 9.00 -29.26 19.32
N GLY A 196 9.85 -28.26 19.05
CA GLY A 196 11.24 -28.23 19.53
C GLY A 196 11.46 -27.48 20.85
N ALA A 197 10.69 -26.43 21.12
CA ALA A 197 10.94 -25.52 22.23
C ALA A 197 10.15 -25.84 23.52
N SER A 198 9.01 -26.54 23.42
CA SER A 198 8.20 -26.87 24.61
C SER A 198 8.41 -28.32 25.10
N LEU A 199 8.71 -29.27 24.21
CA LEU A 199 8.93 -30.67 24.63
C LEU A 199 10.30 -30.90 25.28
N ASN A 200 11.35 -30.15 24.93
CA ASN A 200 12.68 -30.35 25.53
C ASN A 200 12.80 -29.80 26.97
N LEU A 201 12.06 -28.75 27.34
CA LEU A 201 12.07 -28.28 28.73
C LEU A 201 11.19 -29.11 29.67
N PHE A 202 10.10 -29.71 29.18
CA PHE A 202 9.24 -30.57 30.00
C PHE A 202 9.75 -32.01 30.14
N TYR A 203 10.39 -32.59 29.11
CA TYR A 203 10.98 -33.94 29.23
C TYR A 203 12.24 -33.98 30.10
N LEU A 204 13.10 -32.95 30.06
CA LEU A 204 14.33 -32.95 30.87
C LEU A 204 14.10 -32.61 32.35
N THR A 205 13.04 -31.86 32.68
CA THR A 205 12.75 -31.52 34.09
C THR A 205 11.96 -32.61 34.82
N THR A 206 11.23 -33.46 34.09
CA THR A 206 10.40 -34.51 34.70
C THR A 206 11.14 -35.85 34.85
N TYR A 207 12.17 -36.13 34.03
CA TYR A 207 12.90 -37.42 34.08
C TYR A 207 14.09 -37.48 35.04
N GLN A 208 14.38 -36.39 35.78
CA GLN A 208 15.51 -36.36 36.73
C GLN A 208 15.10 -36.39 38.21
N TYR A 209 13.81 -36.56 38.53
CA TYR A 209 13.30 -36.54 39.91
C TYR A 209 12.57 -37.79 40.40
N ILE A 210 12.56 -38.89 39.64
CA ILE A 210 11.96 -40.15 40.09
C ILE A 210 12.91 -41.30 39.76
N VAL A 211 13.83 -41.61 40.68
CA VAL A 211 14.14 -42.93 41.24
C VAL A 211 15.37 -42.75 42.16
N PHE A 212 15.17 -42.99 43.47
CA PHE A 212 16.11 -43.48 44.50
C PHE A 212 15.86 -42.81 45.87
N SER A 213 14.89 -43.34 46.60
CA SER A 213 14.97 -43.48 48.05
C SER A 213 13.97 -44.54 48.49
N GLY A 214 14.43 -45.68 49.02
CA GLY A 214 13.53 -46.71 49.52
C GLY A 214 14.10 -48.11 49.75
N LYS A 215 14.97 -48.21 50.76
CA LYS A 215 15.46 -49.41 51.48
C LYS A 215 16.61 -50.21 50.87
#